data_AF-A0A536SCF4-F1
#
_entry.id   AF-A0A536SCF4-F1
#
_cell.length_a   1.000
_cell.length_b   1.000
_cell.length_c   1.000
_cell.angle_alpha   90.00
_cell.angle_beta   90.00
_cell.angle_gamma   90.00
#
_symmetry.space_group_name_H-M   'P 1'
#
loop_
_entity.id
_entity.type
_entity.pdbx_description
1 polymer ?
#
loop_
_entity_poly.entity_id
_entity_poly.type
_entity_poly.pdbx_seq_one_letter_code
_entity_poly.pdbx_strand_id
1 'polypeptide(L)'
;MKNDWYVNFGFWDVKRTREAHPAGHFNRLIEKKVAELGGIKSLYSDSYFAREEFDRQYGGAAYAALKRKYDPQGAFPALYDKCVLRH
;
A
#
# COMPACT_ATOMS: atom_id res chain seq x y z
N MET A 1 -8.04 -14.83 16.68
CA MET A 1 -6.85 -14.69 15.80
C MET A 1 -6.23 -16.06 15.70
N LYS A 2 -6.01 -16.62 14.51
CA LYS A 2 -5.27 -17.89 14.41
C LYS A 2 -3.84 -17.66 14.89
N ASN A 3 -3.27 -18.63 15.62
CA ASN A 3 -1.85 -18.65 15.96
C ASN A 3 -1.03 -19.05 14.73
N ASP A 4 -1.01 -18.16 13.73
CA ASP A 4 -0.24 -18.34 12.51
C ASP A 4 1.06 -17.53 12.61
N TRP A 5 2.13 -18.08 12.02
CA TRP A 5 3.43 -17.42 11.97
C TRP A 5 3.45 -16.39 10.83
N TYR A 6 3.99 -15.21 11.11
CA TYR A 6 4.19 -14.16 10.10
C TYR A 6 5.66 -14.03 9.77
N VAL A 7 5.95 -13.82 8.49
CA VAL A 7 7.29 -13.45 8.01
C VAL A 7 7.23 -12.05 7.41
N ASN A 8 8.17 -11.20 7.82
CA ASN A 8 8.38 -9.89 7.20
C ASN A 8 9.72 -9.92 6.45
N PHE A 9 9.71 -9.48 5.20
CA PHE A 9 10.90 -9.36 4.38
C PHE A 9 10.77 -8.14 3.46
N GLY A 10 11.89 -7.60 3.02
CA GLY A 10 11.95 -6.42 2.18
C GLY A 10 12.94 -6.59 1.04
N PHE A 11 12.67 -5.90 -0.06
CA PHE A 11 13.60 -5.74 -1.16
C PHE A 11 14.25 -4.36 -1.04
N TRP A 12 15.58 -4.32 -1.07
CA TRP A 12 16.36 -3.08 -1.03
C TRP A 12 16.97 -2.82 -2.40
N ASP A 13 17.10 -1.54 -2.76
CA ASP A 13 17.69 -1.06 -4.02
C ASP A 13 16.81 -1.26 -5.27
N VAL A 14 17.28 -0.73 -6.41
CA VAL A 14 16.62 -0.75 -7.71
C VAL A 14 17.04 -1.96 -8.54
N LYS A 15 16.07 -2.60 -9.20
CA LYS A 15 16.35 -3.66 -10.17
C LYS A 15 16.62 -3.06 -11.55
N ARG A 16 17.88 -3.08 -11.99
CA ARG A 16 18.26 -2.68 -13.35
C ARG A 16 17.94 -3.80 -14.34
N THR A 17 17.21 -3.47 -15.40
CA THR A 17 16.85 -4.40 -16.49
C THR A 17 17.27 -3.83 -17.83
N ARG A 18 17.55 -4.70 -18.80
CA ARG A 18 17.79 -4.29 -20.20
C ARG A 18 16.50 -3.83 -20.87
N GLU A 19 15.40 -4.49 -20.55
CA GLU A 19 14.06 -4.11 -20.97
C GLU A 19 13.54 -2.95 -20.10
N ALA A 20 12.90 -1.98 -20.74
CA ALA A 20 12.23 -0.90 -20.04
C ALA A 20 10.88 -1.38 -19.51
N HIS A 21 10.61 -1.09 -18.24
CA HIS A 21 9.33 -1.41 -17.61
C HIS A 21 8.61 -0.12 -17.21
N PRO A 22 7.26 -0.12 -17.20
CA PRO A 22 6.50 1.02 -16.69
C PRO A 22 6.82 1.27 -15.21
N ALA A 23 6.59 2.51 -14.77
CA ALA A 23 6.80 2.90 -13.39
C ALA A 23 6.03 1.98 -12.42
N GLY A 24 6.73 1.52 -11.39
CA GLY A 24 6.15 0.64 -10.38
C GLY A 24 5.99 -0.82 -10.78
N HIS A 25 6.46 -1.25 -11.96
CA HIS A 25 6.29 -2.62 -12.45
C HIS A 25 6.61 -3.70 -11.38
N PHE A 26 7.80 -3.64 -10.76
CA PHE A 26 8.18 -4.60 -9.73
C PHE A 26 7.38 -4.45 -8.43
N ASN A 27 7.02 -3.22 -8.04
CA ASN A 27 6.16 -2.99 -6.89
C ASN A 27 4.78 -3.63 -7.10
N ARG A 28 4.18 -3.47 -8.29
CA ARG A 28 2.89 -4.08 -8.64
C ARG A 28 2.94 -5.61 -8.60
N LEU A 29 4.06 -6.22 -9.05
CA LEU A 29 4.26 -7.66 -8.94
C LEU A 29 4.32 -8.13 -7.48
N ILE A 30 5.04 -7.38 -6.63
CA ILE A 30 5.13 -7.67 -5.19
C ILE A 30 3.76 -7.51 -4.53
N GLU A 31 3.04 -6.42 -4.81
CA GLU A 31 1.71 -6.13 -4.29
C GLU A 31 0.73 -7.25 -4.61
N LYS A 32 0.68 -7.68 -5.89
CA LYS A 32 -0.15 -8.81 -6.32
C LYS A 32 0.24 -10.08 -5.58
N LYS A 33 1.53 -10.39 -5.48
CA LYS A 33 2.00 -11.63 -4.84
C LYS A 33 1.70 -11.67 -3.35
N VAL A 34 1.86 -10.55 -2.65
CA VAL A 34 1.54 -10.42 -1.23
C VAL A 34 0.04 -10.61 -1.00
N ALA A 35 -0.81 -10.00 -1.84
CA ALA A 35 -2.25 -10.19 -1.77
C ALA A 35 -2.67 -11.65 -2.05
N GLU A 36 -2.08 -12.31 -3.05
CA GLU A 36 -2.31 -13.74 -3.34
C GLU A 36 -1.98 -14.66 -2.15
N LEU A 37 -0.97 -14.30 -1.36
CA LEU A 37 -0.54 -15.04 -0.18
C LEU A 37 -1.35 -14.68 1.08
N GLY A 38 -2.36 -13.82 0.97
CA GLY A 38 -3.13 -13.33 2.12
C GLY A 38 -2.34 -12.42 3.06
N GLY A 39 -1.22 -11.89 2.57
CA GLY A 39 -0.39 -10.93 3.29
C GLY A 39 -0.81 -9.48 3.06
N ILE A 40 -0.03 -8.56 3.63
CA ILE A 40 -0.23 -7.12 3.48
C ILE A 40 1.12 -6.45 3.20
N LYS A 41 1.15 -5.51 2.25
CA LYS A 41 2.35 -4.72 1.96
C LYS A 41 2.50 -3.61 3.01
N SER A 42 3.69 -3.41 3.53
CA SER A 42 3.99 -2.23 4.34
C SER A 42 4.05 -0.99 3.46
N LEU A 43 3.40 0.10 3.87
CA LEU A 43 3.29 1.37 3.12
C LEU A 43 4.55 2.26 3.25
N TYR A 44 5.73 1.66 3.33
CA TYR A 44 7.01 2.35 3.45
C TYR A 44 7.65 2.67 2.08
N SER A 45 7.33 1.88 1.05
CA SER A 45 7.77 2.11 -0.33
C SER A 45 6.63 2.60 -1.21
N ASP A 46 6.97 3.02 -2.45
CA ASP A 46 5.98 3.38 -3.46
C ASP A 46 4.89 2.31 -3.57
N SER A 47 3.64 2.73 -3.51
CA SER A 47 2.48 1.86 -3.61
C SER A 47 1.65 2.20 -4.84
N TYR A 48 1.09 1.20 -5.51
CA TYR A 48 0.44 1.37 -6.81
C TYR A 48 -0.98 0.79 -6.89
N PHE A 49 -1.60 0.56 -5.74
CA PHE A 49 -2.95 0.03 -5.60
C PHE A 49 -4.02 0.93 -6.22
N ALA A 50 -5.09 0.33 -6.74
CA ALA A 50 -6.32 1.07 -6.99
C ALA A 50 -6.96 1.49 -5.66
N ARG A 51 -7.71 2.61 -5.64
CA ARG A 51 -8.35 3.12 -4.42
C ARG A 51 -9.23 2.09 -3.72
N GLU A 52 -10.09 1.40 -4.46
CA GLU A 52 -10.98 0.38 -3.90
C GLU A 52 -10.21 -0.80 -3.28
N GLU A 53 -9.10 -1.20 -3.91
CA GLU A 53 -8.23 -2.25 -3.38
C GLU A 53 -7.52 -1.79 -2.10
N PHE A 54 -7.00 -0.57 -2.10
CA PHE A 54 -6.35 0.01 -0.94
C PHE A 54 -7.32 0.13 0.24
N ASP A 55 -8.52 0.66 0.02
CA ASP A 55 -9.51 0.83 1.07
C ASP A 55 -9.94 -0.53 1.67
N ARG A 56 -10.01 -1.59 0.84
CA ARG A 56 -10.26 -2.95 1.30
C ARG A 56 -9.11 -3.51 2.16
N GLN A 57 -7.86 -3.25 1.80
CA GLN A 57 -6.69 -3.80 2.51
C GLN A 57 -6.33 -3.01 3.78
N TYR A 58 -6.51 -1.68 3.78
CA TYR A 58 -6.03 -0.78 4.84
C TYR A 58 -7.15 -0.14 5.67
N GLY A 59 -8.37 -0.68 5.60
CA GLY A 59 -9.46 -0.36 6.52
C GLY A 59 -10.21 0.94 6.21
N GLY A 60 -10.42 1.25 4.92
CA GLY A 60 -10.96 2.51 4.40
C GLY A 60 -12.09 3.16 5.22
N ALA A 61 -13.16 2.44 5.57
CA ALA A 61 -14.26 3.00 6.37
C ALA A 61 -13.84 3.36 7.81
N ALA A 62 -13.04 2.49 8.46
CA ALA A 62 -12.49 2.75 9.78
C ALA A 62 -11.52 3.95 9.74
N TYR A 63 -10.65 4.00 8.73
CA TYR A 63 -9.77 5.15 8.50
C TYR A 63 -10.57 6.44 8.27
N ALA A 64 -11.62 6.41 7.44
CA ALA A 64 -12.44 7.58 7.16
C ALA A 64 -13.14 8.12 8.42
N ALA A 65 -13.59 7.24 9.31
CA ALA A 65 -14.15 7.64 10.60
C ALA A 65 -13.10 8.35 11.48
N LEU A 66 -11.88 7.82 11.55
CA LEU A 66 -10.77 8.45 12.27
C LEU A 66 -10.41 9.81 11.65
N LYS A 67 -10.31 9.89 10.32
CA LYS A 67 -10.00 11.12 9.60
C LYS A 67 -11.02 12.22 9.89
N ARG A 68 -12.33 11.91 9.87
CA ARG A 68 -13.37 12.88 10.24
C ARG A 68 -13.28 13.34 11.69
N LYS A 69 -12.94 12.44 12.62
CA LYS A 69 -12.84 12.75 14.04
C LYS A 69 -11.65 13.66 14.36
N TYR A 70 -10.50 13.39 13.74
CA TYR A 70 -9.23 14.01 14.11
C TYR A 70 -8.73 15.07 13.14
N ASP A 71 -9.24 15.10 11.90
CA ASP A 71 -8.95 16.12 10.90
C ASP A 71 -10.20 16.46 10.08
N PRO A 72 -11.25 17.01 10.72
CA PRO A 72 -12.53 17.31 10.07
C PRO A 72 -12.43 18.36 8.96
N GLN A 73 -11.40 19.21 9.01
CA GLN A 73 -11.16 20.27 8.03
C GLN A 73 -10.27 19.81 6.87
N GLY A 74 -9.73 18.58 6.93
CA GLY A 74 -8.89 18.03 5.87
C GLY A 74 -7.56 18.75 5.70
N ALA A 75 -6.94 19.20 6.80
CA ALA A 75 -5.67 19.91 6.77
C ALA A 75 -4.51 19.04 6.23
N PHE A 76 -4.59 17.71 6.41
CA PHE A 76 -3.60 16.76 5.89
C PHE A 76 -4.17 15.91 4.75
N PRO A 77 -3.32 15.35 3.86
CA PRO A 77 -3.75 14.36 2.87
C PRO A 77 -4.44 13.16 3.52
N ALA A 78 -5.32 12.48 2.77
CA ALA A 78 -5.82 11.17 3.18
C ALA A 78 -4.72 10.11 3.05
N LEU A 79 -4.90 8.95 3.70
CA LEU A 79 -3.88 7.90 3.72
C LEU A 79 -3.55 7.36 2.32
N TYR A 80 -4.58 7.07 1.51
CA TYR A 80 -4.38 6.64 0.12
C TYR A 80 -3.62 7.70 -0.67
N ASP A 81 -4.01 8.97 -0.50
CA ASP A 81 -3.38 10.06 -1.20
C ASP A 81 -1.91 10.06 -0.81
N LYS A 82 -1.58 10.11 0.48
CA LYS A 82 -0.19 10.11 0.95
C LYS A 82 0.64 8.90 0.45
N CYS A 83 0.06 7.71 0.38
CA CYS A 83 0.80 6.47 0.16
C CYS A 83 0.87 6.01 -1.30
N VAL A 84 -0.11 6.41 -2.13
CA VAL A 84 -0.25 5.92 -3.52
C VAL A 84 -0.11 7.06 -4.52
N LEU A 85 -0.72 8.21 -4.24
CA LEU A 85 -0.57 9.38 -5.08
C LEU A 85 0.70 10.11 -4.68
N ARG A 86 1.67 10.17 -5.60
CA ARG A 86 2.81 11.07 -5.42
C ARG A 86 2.29 12.52 -5.59
N HIS A 87 2.08 13.21 -4.47
CA HIS A 87 1.84 14.66 -4.44
C HIS A 87 3.13 15.42 -4.65
#